data_AF-A0A660QGI3-F1
#
_entry.id   AF-A0A660QGI3-F1
#
_cell.length_a   1.000
_cell.length_b   1.000
_cell.length_c   1.000
_cell.angle_alpha   90.00
_cell.angle_beta   90.00
_cell.angle_gamma   90.00
#
_symmetry.space_group_name_H-M   'P 1'
#
loop_
_entity.id
_entity.type
_entity.pdbx_description
1 polymer ?
#
loop_
_entity_poly.entity_id
_entity_poly.type
_entity_poly.pdbx_seq_one_letter_code
_entity_poly.pdbx_strand_id
1 'polypeptide(L)'
;MRYYSSNNLYVAFSGGEDSTLVALIARKALGKDRVRLVTVDWGQFTYARSRKIVSQLALEIGLPHRFIAGSGTQKKIWKHGPSCSSCTRNVKLGLIKNIAKDGLIATGANQSDSWGKVGIKLNGNVFSPLLELSKEDIRYFLDHFRFNVPKIGESVDREGCKLKHLLKMMINEEYHGRAVCESNELLLSYLGARSWNAKLANVKIVGPLSKNIALVNVVPHLSEKYAAELRTLLNSLECIDEVHVVNRPVKLKVLANPGLFNDSTARSHVHMGVIQKEFAAPVEITWIESSNKRLRTFQVISFAFQR
;
A
#
# COMPACT_ATOMS: atom_id res chain seq x y z
N MET A 1 12.50 26.96 -20.82
CA MET A 1 11.85 26.95 -19.49
C MET A 1 10.36 26.69 -19.73
N ARG A 2 9.79 25.57 -19.27
CA ARG A 2 8.34 25.36 -19.39
C ARG A 2 7.66 26.23 -18.33
N TYR A 3 6.92 27.23 -18.77
CA TYR A 3 6.10 28.05 -17.88
C TYR A 3 4.86 27.23 -17.50
N TYR A 4 4.75 26.88 -16.21
CA TYR A 4 3.56 26.25 -15.66
C TYR A 4 2.47 27.34 -15.55
N SER A 5 1.40 27.22 -16.34
CA SER A 5 0.35 28.26 -16.46
C SER A 5 -0.54 28.36 -15.22
N SER A 6 -0.55 27.31 -14.39
CA SER A 6 -1.27 27.27 -13.12
C SER A 6 -0.35 27.68 -11.97
N ASN A 7 -0.73 28.75 -11.26
CA ASN A 7 -0.08 29.18 -10.01
C ASN A 7 -0.30 28.23 -8.82
N ASN A 8 -1.04 27.12 -9.01
CA ASN A 8 -1.33 26.16 -7.96
C ASN A 8 -0.32 25.00 -7.93
N LEU A 9 0.09 24.63 -6.71
CA LEU A 9 0.80 23.40 -6.38
C LEU A 9 -0.20 22.32 -5.93
N TYR A 10 -0.13 21.15 -6.56
CA TYR A 10 -0.90 19.98 -6.18
C TYR A 10 -0.05 19.04 -5.34
N VAL A 11 -0.46 18.73 -4.11
CA VAL A 11 0.27 17.78 -3.27
C VAL A 11 -0.36 16.40 -3.41
N ALA A 12 0.44 15.41 -3.79
CA ALA A 12 0.04 14.00 -3.75
C ALA A 12 -0.08 13.53 -2.30
N PHE A 13 -1.26 13.70 -1.73
CA PHE A 13 -1.50 13.61 -0.29
C PHE A 13 -2.03 12.22 0.10
N SER A 14 -1.29 11.46 0.89
CA SER A 14 -1.74 10.16 1.41
C SER A 14 -2.08 10.18 2.90
N GLY A 15 -1.84 11.31 3.58
CA GLY A 15 -2.02 11.45 5.03
C GLY A 15 -0.90 10.83 5.86
N GLY A 16 0.12 10.24 5.23
CA GLY A 16 1.34 9.80 5.92
C GLY A 16 2.32 10.95 6.14
N GLU A 17 3.28 10.75 7.05
CA GLU A 17 4.29 11.72 7.51
C GLU A 17 4.86 12.56 6.36
N ASP A 18 5.42 11.90 5.33
CA ASP A 18 6.08 12.56 4.21
C ASP A 18 5.14 13.53 3.48
N SER A 19 3.94 13.06 3.13
CA SER A 19 2.97 13.86 2.39
C SER A 19 2.37 15.00 3.23
N THR A 20 2.29 14.80 4.54
CA THR A 20 1.86 15.82 5.50
C THR A 20 2.91 16.92 5.65
N LEU A 21 4.19 16.56 5.77
CA LEU A 21 5.27 17.55 5.82
C LEU A 21 5.33 18.38 4.53
N VAL A 22 5.18 17.75 3.36
CA VAL A 22 5.07 18.48 2.08
C VAL A 22 3.94 19.49 2.12
N ALA A 23 2.76 19.10 2.60
CA ALA A 23 1.60 19.99 2.69
C ALA A 23 1.84 21.18 3.62
N LEU A 24 2.46 20.95 4.79
CA LEU A 24 2.81 22.00 5.76
C LEU A 24 3.81 23.00 5.20
N ILE A 25 4.90 22.52 4.60
CA ILE A 25 5.93 23.37 3.98
C ILE A 25 5.34 24.14 2.80
N ALA A 26 4.56 23.48 1.94
CA ALA A 26 3.90 24.12 0.81
C ALA A 26 2.95 25.24 1.26
N ARG A 27 2.13 25.00 2.29
CA ARG A 27 1.26 26.03 2.87
C ARG A 27 2.07 27.21 3.38
N LYS A 28 3.15 26.96 4.11
CA LYS A 28 4.02 28.01 4.67
C LYS A 28 4.70 28.84 3.59
N ALA A 29 5.15 28.20 2.51
CA ALA A 29 5.89 28.86 1.43
C ALA A 29 4.97 29.59 0.41
N LEU A 30 3.83 28.99 0.06
CA LEU A 30 2.99 29.49 -1.04
C LEU A 30 1.68 30.13 -0.57
N GLY A 31 1.27 29.92 0.68
CA GLY A 31 -0.06 30.31 1.18
C GLY A 31 -1.14 29.28 0.83
N LYS A 32 -2.26 29.32 1.56
CA LYS A 32 -3.35 28.32 1.46
C LYS A 32 -4.05 28.31 0.10
N ASP A 33 -4.11 29.44 -0.60
CA ASP A 33 -4.91 29.60 -1.82
C ASP A 33 -4.25 28.96 -3.04
N ARG A 34 -2.93 28.74 -2.98
CA ARG A 34 -2.12 28.16 -4.06
C ARG A 34 -1.80 26.68 -3.86
N VAL A 35 -2.31 26.04 -2.81
CA VAL A 35 -1.99 24.63 -2.51
C VAL A 35 -3.26 23.80 -2.48
N ARG A 36 -3.28 22.70 -3.24
CA ARG A 36 -4.41 21.76 -3.30
C ARG A 36 -3.92 20.36 -2.93
N LEU A 37 -4.56 19.73 -1.96
CA LEU A 37 -4.26 18.36 -1.57
C LEU A 37 -5.09 17.40 -2.42
N VAL A 38 -4.45 16.37 -2.99
CA VAL A 38 -5.11 15.37 -3.83
C VAL A 38 -4.80 13.97 -3.35
N THR A 39 -5.83 13.20 -3.01
CA THR A 39 -5.70 11.80 -2.59
C THR A 39 -6.41 10.88 -3.56
N VAL A 40 -5.74 9.81 -3.98
CA VAL A 40 -6.37 8.76 -4.78
C VAL A 40 -7.13 7.82 -3.87
N ASP A 41 -8.44 7.72 -4.09
CA ASP A 41 -9.31 6.75 -3.46
C ASP A 41 -9.48 5.51 -4.35
N TRP A 42 -9.03 4.37 -3.84
CA TRP A 42 -9.11 3.05 -4.45
C TRP A 42 -10.46 2.35 -4.25
N GLY A 43 -11.50 3.07 -3.85
CA GLY A 43 -12.83 2.49 -3.61
C GLY A 43 -12.78 1.49 -2.46
N GLN A 44 -13.36 0.29 -2.63
CA GLN A 44 -13.36 -0.72 -1.57
C GLN A 44 -11.95 -1.07 -1.04
N PHE A 45 -10.89 -0.85 -1.83
CA PHE A 45 -9.50 -1.15 -1.47
C PHE A 45 -8.81 -0.06 -0.64
N THR A 46 -9.42 1.09 -0.42
CA THR A 46 -8.95 2.09 0.54
C THR A 46 -9.49 1.73 1.92
N TYR A 47 -8.63 1.72 2.95
CA TYR A 47 -9.10 1.49 4.32
C TYR A 47 -10.07 2.57 4.76
N ALA A 48 -11.13 2.17 5.47
CA ALA A 48 -12.13 3.12 5.98
C ALA A 48 -11.49 4.19 6.88
N ARG A 49 -10.55 3.77 7.74
CA ARG A 49 -9.80 4.66 8.65
C ARG A 49 -8.96 5.69 7.89
N SER A 50 -8.33 5.31 6.78
CA SER A 50 -7.51 6.22 5.96
C SER A 50 -8.29 7.43 5.49
N ARG A 51 -9.53 7.24 5.01
CA ARG A 51 -10.34 8.36 4.51
C ARG A 51 -10.61 9.40 5.59
N LYS A 52 -10.93 8.94 6.80
CA LYS A 52 -11.18 9.80 7.96
C LYS A 52 -9.93 10.58 8.34
N ILE A 53 -8.80 9.88 8.49
CA ILE A 53 -7.52 10.52 8.87
C ILE A 53 -7.09 11.53 7.81
N VAL A 54 -7.10 11.17 6.52
CA VAL A 54 -6.69 12.09 5.45
C VAL A 54 -7.55 13.35 5.44
N SER A 55 -8.88 13.21 5.57
CA SER A 55 -9.78 14.36 5.59
C SER A 55 -9.55 15.26 6.80
N GLN A 56 -9.34 14.65 7.98
CA GLN A 56 -9.04 15.35 9.22
C GLN A 56 -7.71 16.12 9.14
N LEU A 57 -6.65 15.47 8.66
CA LEU A 57 -5.34 16.11 8.49
C LEU A 57 -5.41 17.27 7.49
N ALA A 58 -6.13 17.11 6.38
CA ALA A 58 -6.33 18.20 5.43
C ALA A 58 -7.01 19.43 6.07
N LEU A 59 -8.02 19.18 6.92
CA LEU A 59 -8.73 20.22 7.65
C LEU A 59 -7.82 20.92 8.67
N GLU A 60 -7.05 20.16 9.45
CA GLU A 60 -6.07 20.68 10.43
C GLU A 60 -4.95 21.49 9.77
N ILE A 61 -4.46 21.02 8.62
CA ILE A 61 -3.50 21.76 7.80
C ILE A 61 -4.16 23.00 7.17
N GLY A 62 -5.49 23.07 7.08
CA GLY A 62 -6.21 24.22 6.53
C GLY A 62 -6.04 24.38 5.03
N LEU A 63 -5.96 23.27 4.30
CA LEU A 63 -5.81 23.25 2.84
C LEU A 63 -7.00 22.58 2.15
N PRO A 64 -7.44 23.09 0.97
CA PRO A 64 -8.45 22.42 0.17
C PRO A 64 -8.00 21.02 -0.24
N HIS A 65 -8.87 20.03 -0.03
CA HIS A 65 -8.59 18.63 -0.31
C HIS A 65 -9.66 18.00 -1.19
N ARG A 66 -9.23 17.08 -2.05
CA ARG A 66 -10.12 16.31 -2.92
C ARG A 66 -9.67 14.86 -3.04
N PHE A 67 -10.64 13.95 -2.92
CA PHE A 67 -10.48 12.55 -3.33
C PHE A 67 -10.76 12.36 -4.82
N ILE A 68 -9.96 11.53 -5.48
CA ILE A 68 -10.13 11.14 -6.88
C ILE A 68 -10.23 9.63 -7.01
N ALA A 69 -11.18 9.14 -7.79
CA ALA A 69 -11.41 7.71 -7.94
C ALA A 69 -10.29 7.04 -8.77
N GLY A 70 -9.60 6.07 -8.18
CA GLY A 70 -8.54 5.27 -8.82
C GLY A 70 -8.89 3.79 -9.02
N SER A 71 -10.01 3.33 -8.48
CA SER A 71 -10.38 1.90 -8.46
C SER A 71 -10.55 1.29 -9.85
N GLY A 72 -11.10 2.02 -10.83
CA GLY A 72 -11.36 1.49 -12.18
C GLY A 72 -10.11 0.97 -12.89
N THR A 73 -9.05 1.79 -12.96
CA THR A 73 -7.78 1.38 -13.60
C THR A 73 -7.01 0.38 -12.74
N GLN A 74 -7.09 0.51 -11.41
CA GLN A 74 -6.50 -0.47 -10.49
C GLN A 74 -7.05 -1.88 -10.76
N LYS A 75 -8.37 -2.04 -10.88
CA LYS A 75 -9.00 -3.33 -11.20
C LYS A 75 -8.42 -3.96 -12.47
N LYS A 76 -8.25 -3.16 -13.53
CA LYS A 76 -7.66 -3.63 -14.80
C LYS A 76 -6.22 -4.12 -14.64
N ILE A 77 -5.42 -3.45 -13.80
CA ILE A 77 -4.05 -3.86 -13.50
C ILE A 77 -4.04 -5.18 -12.71
N TRP A 78 -4.85 -5.26 -11.65
CA TRP A 78 -4.83 -6.38 -10.70
C TRP A 78 -5.46 -7.67 -11.25
N LYS A 79 -6.28 -7.59 -12.31
CA LYS A 79 -6.68 -8.75 -13.13
C LYS A 79 -5.51 -9.58 -13.64
N HIS A 80 -4.30 -9.01 -13.68
CA HIS A 80 -3.10 -9.66 -14.20
C HIS A 80 -2.05 -10.00 -13.13
N GLY A 81 -2.42 -9.94 -11.85
CA GLY A 81 -1.54 -10.25 -10.72
C GLY A 81 -1.09 -9.00 -9.95
N PRO A 82 -0.33 -9.19 -8.86
CA PRO A 82 0.12 -8.11 -7.99
C PRO A 82 1.03 -7.12 -8.71
N SER A 83 0.66 -5.83 -8.70
CA SER A 83 1.41 -4.80 -9.44
C SER A 83 1.26 -3.41 -8.82
N CYS A 84 1.69 -3.26 -7.56
CA CYS A 84 1.68 -1.99 -6.85
C CYS A 84 2.46 -0.88 -7.60
N SER A 85 3.60 -1.22 -8.21
CA SER A 85 4.41 -0.26 -8.98
C SER A 85 3.64 0.31 -10.17
N SER A 86 2.90 -0.51 -10.91
CA SER A 86 2.02 -0.07 -12.00
C SER A 86 0.88 0.80 -11.48
N CYS A 87 0.31 0.50 -10.32
CA CYS A 87 -0.72 1.35 -9.71
C CYS A 87 -0.17 2.72 -9.32
N THR A 88 1.02 2.78 -8.71
CA THR A 88 1.68 4.04 -8.36
C THR A 88 1.98 4.87 -9.60
N ARG A 89 2.60 4.27 -10.62
CA ARG A 89 3.01 4.99 -11.84
C ARG A 89 1.81 5.41 -12.69
N ASN A 90 0.94 4.46 -13.03
CA ASN A 90 -0.07 4.65 -14.07
C ASN A 90 -1.39 5.19 -13.50
N VAL A 91 -1.67 4.99 -12.21
CA VAL A 91 -2.93 5.41 -11.60
C VAL A 91 -2.70 6.55 -10.61
N LYS A 92 -1.89 6.36 -9.56
CA LYS A 92 -1.68 7.39 -8.54
C LYS A 92 -1.11 8.68 -9.13
N LEU A 93 0.07 8.60 -9.77
CA LEU A 93 0.69 9.76 -10.40
C LEU A 93 -0.03 10.16 -11.69
N GLY A 94 -0.50 9.21 -12.49
CA GLY A 94 -1.22 9.48 -13.74
C GLY A 94 -2.48 10.32 -13.53
N LEU A 95 -3.33 9.97 -12.56
CA LEU A 95 -4.55 10.71 -12.27
C LEU A 95 -4.28 12.12 -11.71
N ILE A 96 -3.27 12.24 -10.85
CA ILE A 96 -2.89 13.56 -10.31
C ILE A 96 -2.33 14.45 -11.42
N LYS A 97 -1.53 13.90 -12.35
CA LYS A 97 -1.08 14.61 -13.56
C LYS A 97 -2.23 15.14 -14.41
N ASN A 98 -3.26 14.33 -14.61
CA ASN A 98 -4.44 14.76 -15.37
C ASN A 98 -5.20 15.91 -14.71
N ILE A 99 -5.22 15.96 -13.38
CA ILE A 99 -5.87 17.04 -12.61
C ILE A 99 -5.01 18.30 -12.62
N ALA A 100 -3.70 18.14 -12.39
CA ALA A 100 -2.78 19.25 -12.33
C ALA A 100 -2.67 19.95 -13.69
N LYS A 101 -2.85 19.23 -14.81
CA LYS A 101 -2.58 19.72 -16.17
C LYS A 101 -1.17 20.32 -16.23
N ASP A 102 -1.06 21.62 -16.44
CA ASP A 102 0.19 22.39 -16.45
C ASP A 102 0.60 22.91 -15.07
N GLY A 103 0.03 22.39 -13.99
CA GLY A 103 0.42 22.67 -12.61
C GLY A 103 1.55 21.76 -12.13
N LEU A 104 2.26 22.23 -11.10
CA LEU A 104 3.31 21.46 -10.43
C LEU A 104 2.71 20.48 -9.41
N ILE A 105 3.27 19.29 -9.30
CA ILE A 105 2.86 18.25 -8.37
C ILE A 105 3.98 18.00 -7.36
N ALA A 106 3.75 18.24 -6.07
CA ALA A 106 4.67 17.85 -5.03
C ALA A 106 4.39 16.43 -4.51
N THR A 107 5.46 15.67 -4.28
CA THR A 107 5.39 14.31 -3.70
C THR A 107 6.28 14.22 -2.46
N GLY A 108 5.99 13.26 -1.57
CA GLY A 108 6.79 13.01 -0.38
C GLY A 108 8.06 12.18 -0.61
N ALA A 109 8.53 12.05 -1.86
CA ALA A 109 9.72 11.26 -2.15
C ALA A 109 10.95 11.82 -1.42
N ASN A 110 11.68 10.94 -0.73
CA ASN A 110 12.81 11.24 0.14
C ASN A 110 13.97 10.24 -0.08
N GLN A 111 15.04 10.29 0.72
CA GLN A 111 16.24 9.46 0.54
C GLN A 111 15.98 7.93 0.60
N SER A 112 14.90 7.50 1.25
CA SER A 112 14.53 6.09 1.33
C SER A 112 13.89 5.56 0.04
N ASP A 113 13.36 6.44 -0.81
CA ASP A 113 12.69 6.11 -2.06
C ASP A 113 13.68 5.92 -3.22
N SER A 114 13.25 5.18 -4.24
CA SER A 114 14.05 5.00 -5.46
C SER A 114 14.35 6.33 -6.16
N TRP A 115 13.43 7.29 -6.14
CA TRP A 115 13.65 8.62 -6.70
C TRP A 115 14.66 9.45 -5.90
N GLY A 116 14.63 9.33 -4.57
CA GLY A 116 15.63 9.92 -3.67
C GLY A 116 17.03 9.46 -4.00
N LYS A 117 17.20 8.14 -4.14
CA LYS A 117 18.49 7.52 -4.46
C LYS A 117 19.07 7.92 -5.81
N VAL A 118 18.21 8.23 -6.80
CA VAL A 118 18.64 8.69 -8.13
C VAL A 118 18.86 10.20 -8.16
N GLY A 119 18.45 10.95 -7.13
CA GLY A 119 18.70 12.40 -7.04
C GLY A 119 17.79 13.25 -7.94
N ILE A 120 16.64 12.74 -8.36
CA ILE A 120 15.74 13.47 -9.28
C ILE A 120 14.78 14.36 -8.49
N LYS A 121 15.13 15.65 -8.37
CA LYS A 121 14.31 16.65 -7.66
C LYS A 121 13.09 17.11 -8.45
N LEU A 122 13.20 17.20 -9.78
CA LEU A 122 12.11 17.58 -10.68
C LEU A 122 12.10 16.66 -11.90
N ASN A 123 10.97 15.99 -12.14
CA ASN A 123 10.75 15.11 -13.29
C ASN A 123 9.48 15.52 -14.04
N GLY A 124 9.63 16.29 -15.11
CA GLY A 124 8.52 16.98 -15.74
C GLY A 124 7.85 17.92 -14.72
N ASN A 125 6.54 17.75 -14.52
CA ASN A 125 5.78 18.51 -13.53
C ASN A 125 5.72 17.87 -12.13
N VAL A 126 6.54 16.85 -11.84
CA VAL A 126 6.59 16.20 -10.52
C VAL A 126 7.83 16.65 -9.76
N PHE A 127 7.62 17.30 -8.62
CA PHE A 127 8.62 17.86 -7.73
C PHE A 127 8.71 17.06 -6.43
N SER A 128 9.94 16.82 -5.95
CA SER A 128 10.25 16.09 -4.73
C SER A 128 10.93 17.02 -3.72
N PRO A 129 10.17 17.82 -2.94
CA PRO A 129 10.73 18.78 -1.99
C PRO A 129 11.53 18.14 -0.85
N LEU A 130 11.24 16.88 -0.49
CA LEU A 130 11.89 16.18 0.63
C LEU A 130 13.05 15.28 0.19
N LEU A 131 13.50 15.40 -1.06
CA LEU A 131 14.46 14.47 -1.69
C LEU A 131 15.71 14.22 -0.85
N GLU A 132 16.23 15.28 -0.23
CA GLU A 132 17.47 15.30 0.53
C GLU A 132 17.28 14.91 2.01
N LEU A 133 16.05 14.64 2.46
CA LEU A 133 15.75 14.38 3.86
C LEU A 133 15.70 12.88 4.18
N SER A 134 16.17 12.52 5.36
CA SER A 134 15.98 11.21 6.00
C SER A 134 14.61 11.12 6.68
N LYS A 135 14.25 9.94 7.22
CA LYS A 135 13.00 9.76 7.98
C LYS A 135 13.07 10.47 9.33
N GLU A 136 14.26 10.53 9.91
CA GLU A 136 14.57 11.24 11.14
C GLU A 136 14.36 12.75 10.95
N ASP A 137 14.85 13.31 9.84
CA ASP A 137 14.62 14.73 9.50
C ASP A 137 13.14 15.05 9.32
N ILE A 138 12.40 14.16 8.64
CA ILE A 138 10.96 14.35 8.41
C ILE A 138 10.21 14.43 9.75
N ARG A 139 10.51 13.51 10.68
CA ARG A 139 9.91 13.52 12.03
C ARG A 139 10.31 14.77 12.82
N TYR A 140 11.59 15.15 12.77
CA TYR A 140 12.07 16.39 13.40
C TYR A 140 11.29 17.62 12.92
N PHE A 141 11.03 17.75 11.62
CA PHE A 141 10.23 18.87 11.11
C PHE A 141 8.76 18.77 11.52
N LEU A 142 8.15 17.59 11.53
CA LEU A 142 6.77 17.42 12.00
C LEU A 142 6.62 17.82 13.47
N ASP A 143 7.59 17.45 14.31
CA ASP A 143 7.66 17.87 15.72
C ASP A 143 7.83 19.38 15.85
N HIS A 144 8.66 20.00 15.00
CA HIS A 144 8.81 21.46 14.95
C HIS A 144 7.50 22.16 14.55
N PHE A 145 6.74 21.59 13.63
CA PHE A 145 5.38 22.04 13.29
C PHE A 145 4.33 21.70 14.35
N ARG A 146 4.70 20.94 15.39
CA ARG A 146 3.80 20.38 16.43
C ARG A 146 2.62 19.63 15.82
N PHE A 147 2.89 18.88 14.75
CA PHE A 147 1.85 18.24 13.96
C PHE A 147 1.91 16.73 14.10
N ASN A 148 0.92 16.14 14.77
CA ASN A 148 0.84 14.70 14.97
C ASN A 148 0.17 14.03 13.77
N VAL A 149 0.81 12.99 13.22
CA VAL A 149 0.27 12.22 12.09
C VAL A 149 -0.21 10.86 12.60
N PRO A 150 -1.54 10.61 12.65
CA PRO A 150 -2.05 9.33 13.10
C PRO A 150 -1.63 8.21 12.15
N LYS A 151 -1.31 7.04 12.72
CA LYS A 151 -1.09 5.82 11.93
C LYS A 151 -2.37 5.43 11.18
N ILE A 152 -2.24 5.22 9.87
CA ILE A 152 -3.36 4.97 8.97
C ILE A 152 -3.55 3.46 8.72
N GLY A 153 -2.48 2.66 8.77
CA GLY A 153 -2.47 1.29 8.23
C GLY A 153 -1.93 0.17 9.14
N GLU A 154 -1.76 -0.98 8.48
CA GLU A 154 -1.41 -2.30 9.03
C GLU A 154 0.02 -2.49 9.53
N SER A 155 0.96 -1.64 9.13
CA SER A 155 2.38 -1.81 9.46
C SER A 155 3.05 -0.48 9.80
N VAL A 156 4.19 -0.52 10.49
CA VAL A 156 5.01 0.66 10.78
C VAL A 156 5.78 1.13 9.55
N ASP A 157 6.16 0.20 8.67
CA ASP A 157 7.11 0.49 7.58
C ASP A 157 6.45 0.87 6.26
N ARG A 158 5.23 0.39 6.01
CA ARG A 158 4.59 0.55 4.71
C ARG A 158 3.07 0.56 4.80
N GLU A 159 2.49 1.69 4.47
CA GLU A 159 1.04 1.84 4.30
C GLU A 159 0.68 1.86 2.81
N GLY A 160 -0.49 1.29 2.46
CA GLY A 160 -0.95 1.24 1.07
C GLY A 160 -2.40 0.82 0.96
N CYS A 161 -2.89 0.60 -0.26
CA CYS A 161 -4.23 0.04 -0.45
C CYS A 161 -4.27 -1.45 -0.08
N LYS A 162 -5.45 -1.95 0.29
CA LYS A 162 -5.69 -3.34 0.70
C LYS A 162 -5.23 -4.36 -0.35
N LEU A 163 -5.32 -4.05 -1.65
CA LEU A 163 -4.91 -5.00 -2.70
C LEU A 163 -3.46 -5.45 -2.62
N LYS A 164 -2.55 -4.72 -1.98
CA LYS A 164 -1.18 -5.22 -1.77
C LYS A 164 -1.12 -6.55 -1.00
N HIS A 165 -2.20 -6.93 -0.34
CA HIS A 165 -2.35 -8.20 0.36
C HIS A 165 -2.93 -9.32 -0.50
N LEU A 166 -3.41 -9.03 -1.72
CA LEU A 166 -3.74 -10.05 -2.71
C LEU A 166 -2.45 -10.52 -3.38
N LEU A 167 -2.05 -11.77 -3.19
CA LEU A 167 -0.83 -12.32 -3.80
C LEU A 167 -1.14 -13.23 -4.99
N LYS A 168 -2.25 -12.96 -5.68
CA LYS A 168 -2.76 -13.70 -6.86
C LYS A 168 -3.47 -12.74 -7.81
N MET A 169 -3.87 -13.24 -8.98
CA MET A 169 -4.67 -12.43 -9.92
C MET A 169 -6.07 -12.16 -9.36
N MET A 170 -6.56 -10.94 -9.52
CA MET A 170 -7.94 -10.56 -9.17
C MET A 170 -8.87 -10.81 -10.37
N ILE A 171 -9.12 -12.07 -10.70
CA ILE A 171 -10.03 -12.44 -11.80
C ILE A 171 -11.49 -12.08 -11.47
N ASN A 172 -11.95 -12.41 -10.27
CA ASN A 172 -13.25 -12.03 -9.73
C ASN A 172 -13.07 -11.01 -8.58
N GLU A 173 -13.63 -9.81 -8.73
CA GLU A 173 -13.56 -8.75 -7.73
C GLU A 173 -14.41 -9.08 -6.49
N GLU A 174 -15.64 -9.58 -6.69
CA GLU A 174 -16.58 -9.91 -5.62
C GLU A 174 -16.16 -11.15 -4.81
N TYR A 175 -15.14 -11.85 -5.28
CA TYR A 175 -14.55 -12.98 -4.58
C TYR A 175 -13.13 -12.67 -4.09
N HIS A 176 -12.15 -12.46 -4.97
CA HIS A 176 -10.76 -12.21 -4.55
C HIS A 176 -10.56 -10.80 -3.98
N GLY A 177 -11.19 -9.79 -4.58
CA GLY A 177 -11.11 -8.42 -4.11
C GLY A 177 -11.82 -8.25 -2.76
N ARG A 178 -13.03 -8.82 -2.65
CA ARG A 178 -13.83 -8.90 -1.42
C ARG A 178 -13.06 -9.60 -0.30
N ALA A 179 -12.46 -10.77 -0.57
CA ALA A 179 -11.64 -11.51 0.39
C ALA A 179 -10.55 -10.65 1.03
N VAL A 180 -9.82 -9.89 0.22
CA VAL A 180 -8.74 -9.02 0.73
C VAL A 180 -9.31 -7.85 1.52
N CYS A 181 -10.41 -7.26 1.05
CA CYS A 181 -11.03 -6.10 1.70
C CYS A 181 -11.61 -6.45 3.06
N GLU A 182 -12.47 -7.48 3.12
CA GLU A 182 -13.20 -7.85 4.32
C GLU A 182 -12.27 -8.43 5.38
N SER A 183 -11.36 -9.34 5.00
CA SER A 183 -10.45 -9.98 5.95
C SER A 183 -9.51 -8.97 6.65
N ASN A 184 -9.00 -7.97 5.91
CA ASN A 184 -8.11 -6.97 6.51
C ASN A 184 -8.88 -5.96 7.38
N GLU A 185 -10.09 -5.53 6.98
CA GLU A 185 -10.90 -4.65 7.85
C GLU A 185 -11.36 -5.38 9.12
N LEU A 186 -11.73 -6.66 9.00
CA LEU A 186 -12.09 -7.52 10.14
C LEU A 186 -10.91 -7.68 11.10
N LEU A 187 -9.71 -8.01 10.58
CA LEU A 187 -8.51 -8.13 11.40
C LEU A 187 -8.22 -6.83 12.16
N LEU A 188 -8.20 -5.68 11.47
CA LEU A 188 -7.89 -4.41 12.13
C LEU A 188 -8.95 -4.03 13.16
N SER A 189 -10.23 -4.30 12.89
CA SER A 189 -11.32 -4.07 13.86
C SER A 189 -11.20 -4.98 15.07
N TYR A 190 -10.88 -6.27 14.85
CA TYR A 190 -10.69 -7.27 15.90
C TYR A 190 -9.55 -6.91 16.86
N LEU A 191 -8.42 -6.46 16.30
CA LEU A 191 -7.26 -5.99 17.08
C LEU A 191 -7.55 -4.66 17.78
N GLY A 192 -8.22 -3.73 17.09
CA GLY A 192 -8.59 -2.42 17.63
C GLY A 192 -9.51 -2.52 18.84
N ALA A 193 -10.52 -3.40 18.80
CA ALA A 193 -11.42 -3.65 19.92
C ALA A 193 -10.73 -4.19 21.18
N ARG A 194 -9.51 -4.73 21.03
CA ARG A 194 -8.68 -5.28 22.12
C ARG A 194 -7.50 -4.38 22.47
N SER A 195 -7.41 -3.18 21.87
CA SER A 195 -6.26 -2.28 22.00
C SER A 195 -4.92 -2.99 21.73
N TRP A 196 -4.91 -3.95 20.79
CA TRP A 196 -3.72 -4.74 20.50
C TRP A 196 -2.69 -3.89 19.75
N ASN A 197 -1.51 -3.72 20.33
CA ASN A 197 -0.44 -2.91 19.76
C ASN A 197 0.35 -3.67 18.69
N ALA A 198 -0.23 -3.81 17.50
CA ALA A 198 0.40 -4.51 16.38
C ALA A 198 1.42 -3.64 15.62
N LYS A 199 2.64 -4.16 15.49
CA LYS A 199 3.67 -3.66 14.57
C LYS A 199 3.36 -4.05 13.12
N LEU A 200 2.78 -5.24 12.93
CA LEU A 200 2.28 -5.76 11.66
C LEU A 200 0.92 -6.42 11.90
N ALA A 201 -0.08 -6.13 11.07
CA ALA A 201 -1.41 -6.74 11.14
C ALA A 201 -2.08 -6.79 9.77
N ASN A 202 -1.89 -7.88 9.02
CA ASN A 202 -2.53 -8.03 7.72
C ASN A 202 -2.96 -9.47 7.41
N VAL A 203 -3.87 -9.62 6.45
CA VAL A 203 -4.29 -10.92 5.91
C VAL A 203 -3.88 -11.00 4.45
N LYS A 204 -2.94 -11.89 4.11
CA LYS A 204 -2.56 -12.17 2.72
C LYS A 204 -3.51 -13.19 2.12
N ILE A 205 -4.05 -12.90 0.93
CA ILE A 205 -4.89 -13.83 0.19
C ILE A 205 -4.05 -14.52 -0.89
N VAL A 206 -3.92 -15.84 -0.75
CA VAL A 206 -3.16 -16.74 -1.62
C VAL A 206 -4.04 -17.86 -2.15
N GLY A 207 -3.49 -18.78 -2.95
CA GLY A 207 -4.16 -19.98 -3.42
C GLY A 207 -4.40 -20.02 -4.93
N PRO A 208 -4.93 -21.15 -5.45
CA PRO A 208 -5.38 -21.23 -6.84
C PRO A 208 -6.52 -20.23 -7.09
N LEU A 209 -6.82 -19.91 -8.34
CA LEU A 209 -7.90 -18.95 -8.65
C LEU A 209 -9.29 -19.44 -8.20
N SER A 210 -9.46 -20.73 -7.94
CA SER A 210 -10.70 -21.30 -7.39
C SER A 210 -10.82 -21.24 -5.86
N LYS A 211 -9.77 -20.81 -5.14
CA LYS A 211 -9.78 -20.75 -3.66
C LYS A 211 -9.07 -19.51 -3.12
N ASN A 212 -9.64 -18.87 -2.11
CA ASN A 212 -9.01 -17.83 -1.32
C ASN A 212 -8.57 -18.38 0.03
N ILE A 213 -7.26 -18.54 0.18
CA ILE A 213 -6.63 -18.96 1.43
C ILE A 213 -6.11 -17.69 2.12
N ALA A 214 -6.61 -17.44 3.33
CA ALA A 214 -6.21 -16.32 4.17
C ALA A 214 -5.04 -16.70 5.08
N LEU A 215 -3.90 -16.04 4.90
CA LEU A 215 -2.74 -16.12 5.78
C LEU A 215 -2.70 -14.87 6.67
N VAL A 216 -3.03 -15.04 7.94
CA VAL A 216 -3.08 -13.97 8.94
C VAL A 216 -1.69 -13.72 9.51
N ASN A 217 -1.20 -12.49 9.39
CA ASN A 217 0.12 -12.05 9.83
C ASN A 217 -0.04 -10.97 10.90
N VAL A 218 0.28 -11.30 12.16
CA VAL A 218 0.26 -10.36 13.28
C VAL A 218 1.58 -10.41 14.05
N VAL A 219 2.17 -9.24 14.32
CA VAL A 219 3.37 -9.08 15.15
C VAL A 219 3.08 -8.00 16.20
N PRO A 220 3.24 -8.27 17.51
CA PRO A 220 3.56 -9.57 18.11
C PRO A 220 2.47 -10.62 17.86
N HIS A 221 2.85 -11.90 17.88
CA HIS A 221 1.92 -13.01 17.60
C HIS A 221 0.75 -13.03 18.60
N LEU A 222 -0.43 -13.40 18.09
CA LEU A 222 -1.60 -13.64 18.92
C LEU A 222 -1.41 -14.87 19.79
N SER A 223 -2.01 -14.87 20.98
CA SER A 223 -2.17 -16.09 21.77
C SER A 223 -3.10 -17.07 21.04
N GLU A 224 -3.01 -18.36 21.36
CA GLU A 224 -3.83 -19.39 20.69
C GLU A 224 -5.33 -19.12 20.82
N LYS A 225 -5.77 -18.64 21.99
CA LYS A 225 -7.15 -18.20 22.20
C LYS A 225 -7.59 -17.16 21.16
N TYR A 226 -6.82 -16.09 21.02
CA TYR A 226 -7.17 -15.01 20.08
C TYR A 226 -6.98 -15.40 18.62
N ALA A 227 -6.04 -16.30 18.33
CA ALA A 227 -5.85 -16.86 17.00
C ALA A 227 -7.04 -17.75 16.58
N ALA A 228 -7.58 -18.56 17.50
CA ALA A 228 -8.74 -19.41 17.26
C ALA A 228 -10.05 -18.60 17.08
N GLU A 229 -10.26 -17.58 17.92
CA GLU A 229 -11.38 -16.63 17.78
C GLU A 229 -11.35 -15.95 16.40
N LEU A 230 -10.21 -15.38 16.01
CA LEU A 230 -10.05 -14.70 14.73
C LEU A 230 -10.23 -15.65 13.54
N ARG A 231 -9.74 -16.89 13.65
CA ARG A 231 -9.93 -17.91 12.61
C ARG A 231 -11.41 -18.19 12.35
N THR A 232 -12.20 -18.28 13.43
CA THR A 232 -13.65 -18.50 13.34
C THR A 232 -14.34 -17.34 12.62
N LEU A 233 -13.99 -16.10 12.98
CA LEU A 233 -14.54 -14.90 12.35
C LEU A 233 -14.17 -14.77 10.88
N LEU A 234 -12.95 -15.13 10.49
CA LEU A 234 -12.52 -15.08 9.10
C LEU A 234 -13.14 -16.21 8.26
N ASN A 235 -13.33 -17.40 8.84
CA ASN A 235 -14.00 -18.53 8.18
C ASN A 235 -15.49 -18.29 7.93
N SER A 236 -16.13 -17.34 8.64
CA SER A 236 -17.53 -16.97 8.36
C SER A 236 -17.68 -16.05 7.14
N LEU A 237 -16.59 -15.57 6.55
CA LEU A 237 -16.64 -14.78 5.32
C LEU A 237 -16.82 -15.72 4.12
N GLU A 238 -17.93 -15.59 3.40
CA GLU A 238 -18.25 -16.43 2.22
C GLU A 238 -17.16 -16.41 1.12
N CYS A 239 -16.34 -15.36 1.09
CA CYS A 239 -15.27 -15.19 0.12
C CYS A 239 -13.92 -15.81 0.55
N ILE A 240 -13.85 -16.50 1.70
CA ILE A 240 -12.66 -17.16 2.23
C ILE A 240 -12.92 -18.66 2.39
N ASP A 241 -12.03 -19.49 1.86
CA ASP A 241 -12.18 -20.95 1.91
C ASP A 241 -11.38 -21.58 3.05
N GLU A 242 -10.22 -21.01 3.36
CA GLU A 242 -9.27 -21.57 4.34
C GLU A 242 -8.56 -20.43 5.08
N VAL A 243 -8.38 -20.56 6.41
CA VAL A 243 -7.72 -19.54 7.25
C VAL A 243 -6.59 -20.16 8.07
N HIS A 244 -5.42 -19.55 8.01
CA HIS A 244 -4.24 -19.94 8.77
C HIS A 244 -3.57 -18.73 9.41
N VAL A 245 -3.17 -18.87 10.67
CA VAL A 245 -2.38 -17.85 11.38
C VAL A 245 -0.89 -18.18 11.22
N VAL A 246 -0.12 -17.21 10.75
CA VAL A 246 1.31 -17.34 10.52
C VAL A 246 2.06 -17.04 11.81
N ASN A 247 2.52 -18.09 12.48
CA ASN A 247 3.33 -18.04 13.71
C ASN A 247 4.64 -18.85 13.62
N ARG A 248 4.94 -19.40 12.44
CA ARG A 248 6.14 -20.21 12.16
C ARG A 248 6.52 -20.06 10.68
N PRO A 249 7.76 -20.42 10.29
CA PRO A 249 8.22 -20.23 8.92
C PRO A 249 7.31 -20.89 7.87
N VAL A 250 7.20 -20.24 6.72
CA VAL A 250 6.27 -20.63 5.64
C VAL A 250 7.01 -20.79 4.32
N LYS A 251 6.75 -21.87 3.62
CA LYS A 251 7.20 -22.08 2.24
C LYS A 251 6.06 -21.82 1.26
N LEU A 252 6.22 -20.84 0.38
CA LEU A 252 5.24 -20.47 -0.65
C LEU A 252 5.61 -21.10 -2.00
N LYS A 253 4.62 -21.63 -2.73
CA LYS A 253 4.76 -21.97 -4.15
C LYS A 253 4.26 -20.80 -4.99
N VAL A 254 5.14 -20.26 -5.83
CA VAL A 254 4.89 -19.02 -6.58
C VAL A 254 5.06 -19.25 -8.07
N LEU A 255 3.97 -19.09 -8.81
CA LEU A 255 4.00 -18.93 -10.27
C LEU A 255 4.55 -17.54 -10.60
N ALA A 256 5.54 -17.45 -11.47
CA ALA A 256 6.07 -16.19 -11.98
C ALA A 256 5.97 -16.14 -13.50
N ASN A 257 5.70 -14.97 -14.08
CA ASN A 257 5.82 -14.80 -15.52
C ASN A 257 7.29 -15.03 -15.97
N PRO A 258 7.54 -15.36 -17.25
CA PRO A 258 8.90 -15.67 -17.73
C PRO A 258 9.93 -14.57 -17.42
N GLY A 259 9.52 -13.29 -17.51
CA GLY A 259 10.41 -12.17 -17.19
C GLY A 259 10.86 -12.15 -15.73
N LEU A 260 9.94 -12.32 -14.77
CA LEU A 260 10.29 -12.41 -13.36
C LEU A 260 11.04 -13.71 -13.05
N PHE A 261 10.64 -14.84 -13.65
CA PHE A 261 11.26 -16.14 -13.37
C PHE A 261 12.75 -16.15 -13.74
N ASN A 262 13.09 -15.60 -14.90
CA ASN A 262 14.45 -15.60 -15.44
C ASN A 262 15.36 -14.50 -14.86
N ASP A 263 14.82 -13.57 -14.08
CA ASP A 263 15.58 -12.48 -13.43
C ASP A 263 15.73 -12.75 -11.91
N SER A 264 16.94 -13.14 -11.49
CA SER A 264 17.25 -13.42 -10.08
C SER A 264 17.15 -12.18 -9.19
N THR A 265 17.51 -11.00 -9.71
CA THR A 265 17.41 -9.73 -8.99
C THR A 265 15.94 -9.36 -8.77
N ALA A 266 15.10 -9.49 -9.80
CA ALA A 266 13.67 -9.25 -9.68
C ALA A 266 13.01 -10.23 -8.69
N ARG A 267 13.38 -11.52 -8.73
CA ARG A 267 12.91 -12.51 -7.73
C ARG A 267 13.32 -12.15 -6.32
N SER A 268 14.57 -11.78 -6.11
CA SER A 268 15.07 -11.34 -4.80
C SER A 268 14.32 -10.10 -4.31
N HIS A 269 14.04 -9.13 -5.19
CA HIS A 269 13.25 -7.96 -4.84
C HIS A 269 11.81 -8.31 -4.44
N VAL A 270 11.13 -9.21 -5.18
CA VAL A 270 9.79 -9.67 -4.80
C VAL A 270 9.81 -10.43 -3.49
N HIS A 271 10.78 -11.33 -3.30
CA HIS A 271 10.91 -12.11 -2.08
C HIS A 271 11.21 -11.24 -0.86
N MET A 272 12.35 -10.55 -0.86
CA MET A 272 12.85 -9.81 0.31
C MET A 272 12.26 -8.41 0.43
N GLY A 273 11.97 -7.77 -0.70
CA GLY A 273 11.47 -6.39 -0.73
C GLY A 273 9.95 -6.27 -0.60
N VAL A 274 9.19 -7.30 -0.99
CA VAL A 274 7.72 -7.25 -1.03
C VAL A 274 7.07 -8.29 -0.13
N ILE A 275 7.44 -9.56 -0.23
CA ILE A 275 6.77 -10.65 0.49
C ILE A 275 7.25 -10.71 1.94
N GLN A 276 8.55 -10.89 2.18
CA GLN A 276 9.10 -11.13 3.51
C GLN A 276 8.76 -10.02 4.52
N LYS A 277 8.80 -8.76 4.09
CA LYS A 277 8.50 -7.60 4.95
C LYS A 277 7.06 -7.57 5.47
N GLU A 278 6.17 -8.32 4.85
CA GLU A 278 4.74 -8.29 5.13
C GLU A 278 4.23 -9.59 5.75
N PHE A 279 5.14 -10.52 6.07
CA PHE A 279 4.85 -11.76 6.78
C PHE A 279 5.36 -11.70 8.22
N ALA A 280 4.61 -12.31 9.13
CA ALA A 280 4.94 -12.35 10.55
C ALA A 280 6.04 -13.37 10.90
N ALA A 281 6.45 -14.20 9.94
CA ALA A 281 7.47 -15.23 10.09
C ALA A 281 8.37 -15.28 8.83
N PRO A 282 9.53 -15.95 8.90
CA PRO A 282 10.38 -16.19 7.73
C PRO A 282 9.61 -16.89 6.59
N VAL A 283 9.90 -16.49 5.35
CA VAL A 283 9.27 -17.02 4.15
C VAL A 283 10.32 -17.58 3.21
N GLU A 284 10.13 -18.82 2.78
CA GLU A 284 10.82 -19.40 1.63
C GLU A 284 9.91 -19.41 0.39
N ILE A 285 10.50 -19.31 -0.80
CA ILE A 285 9.75 -19.35 -2.06
C ILE A 285 10.29 -20.44 -2.97
N THR A 286 9.38 -21.31 -3.43
CA THR A 286 9.60 -22.18 -4.59
C THR A 286 9.01 -21.51 -5.83
N TRP A 287 9.89 -21.06 -6.72
CA TRP A 287 9.53 -20.43 -7.99
C TRP A 287 9.19 -21.46 -9.04
N ILE A 288 8.11 -21.22 -9.78
CA ILE A 288 7.65 -22.04 -10.89
C ILE A 288 7.37 -21.08 -12.05
N GLU A 289 7.91 -21.37 -13.23
CA GLU A 289 7.59 -20.58 -14.41
C GLU A 289 6.13 -20.79 -14.83
N SER A 290 5.42 -19.70 -15.08
CA SER A 290 4.02 -19.73 -15.47
C SER A 290 3.87 -19.78 -16.98
N SER A 291 3.10 -20.75 -17.47
CA SER A 291 2.62 -20.79 -18.85
C SER A 291 1.43 -19.84 -19.11
N ASN A 292 0.86 -19.24 -18.07
CA ASN A 292 -0.29 -18.34 -18.19
C ASN A 292 0.14 -16.95 -18.69
N LYS A 293 -0.04 -16.72 -19.99
CA LYS A 293 0.26 -15.43 -20.65
C LYS A 293 -0.50 -14.23 -20.08
N ARG A 294 -1.57 -14.44 -19.30
CA ARG A 294 -2.31 -13.34 -18.64
C ARG A 294 -1.66 -12.87 -17.34
N LEU A 295 -0.79 -13.69 -16.73
CA LEU A 295 -0.07 -13.31 -15.53
C LEU A 295 1.10 -12.39 -15.90
N ARG A 296 1.06 -11.14 -15.42
CA ARG A 296 2.09 -10.14 -15.72
C ARG A 296 3.22 -10.08 -14.69
N THR A 297 3.01 -10.67 -13.51
CA THR A 297 3.98 -10.67 -12.41
C THR A 297 4.06 -12.06 -11.78
N PHE A 298 3.39 -12.27 -10.65
CA PHE A 298 3.42 -13.53 -9.90
C PHE A 298 2.09 -13.89 -9.27
N GLN A 299 1.94 -15.15 -8.87
CA GLN A 299 0.83 -15.64 -8.07
C GLN A 299 1.31 -16.70 -7.08
N VAL A 300 0.97 -16.53 -5.80
CA VAL A 300 1.15 -17.55 -4.78
C VAL A 300 0.00 -18.55 -4.88
N ILE A 301 0.29 -19.78 -5.32
CA ILE A 301 -0.74 -20.80 -5.57
C ILE A 301 -0.96 -21.75 -4.40
N SER A 302 0.01 -21.89 -3.50
CA SER A 302 -0.12 -22.69 -2.28
C SER A 302 0.97 -22.30 -1.28
N PHE A 303 0.85 -22.83 -0.06
CA PHE A 303 1.84 -22.69 0.99
C PHE A 303 2.00 -23.99 1.79
N ALA A 304 3.05 -24.09 2.59
CA ALA A 304 3.22 -25.10 3.61
C ALA A 304 3.94 -24.49 4.82
N PHE A 305 3.55 -24.85 6.04
CA PHE A 305 4.35 -24.52 7.22
C PHE A 305 5.59 -25.41 7.27
N GLN A 306 6.72 -24.81 7.65
CA GLN A 306 7.93 -25.55 7.93
C GLN A 306 7.89 -26.06 9.37
N ARG A 307 8.56 -27.20 9.59
CA ARG A 307 8.74 -27.78 10.92
C ARG A 307 9.70 -26.94 11.74
#